data_AF-A0A2A5T4C8-F1
#
_entry.id   AF-A0A2A5T4C8-F1
#
_cell.length_a   1.000
_cell.length_b   1.000
_cell.length_c   1.000
_cell.angle_alpha   90.00
_cell.angle_beta   90.00
_cell.angle_gamma   90.00
#
_symmetry.space_group_name_H-M   'P 1'
#
loop_
_entity.id
_entity.type
_entity.pdbx_description
1 polymer ?
#
loop_
_entity_poly.entity_id
_entity_poly.type
_entity_poly.pdbx_seq_one_letter_code
_entity_poly.pdbx_strand_id
1 'polypeptide(L)'
;MRRHRTSRIHELAHHTTVVESMDSQLCKLHIKVLSAGVIPSGLRKSFIKVKALRDDYRSLSSMTGIEQQQAEFCLDYLQTFGMSDLAGMSDGIHWLTHYQKRILLALCDFIDDPLRCHRGLLAPLHQCKSLLKTLQTKQRVHLIKVVTVLISSMNIESWTIGKYSNKYQSALYDNNGLELFRGITHAELKEKYRTLWGQDINKGVYDDCIKMLKLAGFLEIESCYLSNDAGDIKRQELRESGASLDEINAIPRICSEAAFKRFTPAFKQVFAFMLDAEDMIKSKMKAFAKSAARKLSSAYATYSPFSDSFWTRKRNDFKQWKNGRSKYPQSASMMSACGDPIPIN
;
A
#
# COMPACT_ATOMS: atom_id res chain seq x y z
N MET A 1 -26.08 7.06 21.80
CA MET A 1 -26.04 6.69 20.36
C MET A 1 -27.27 7.23 19.64
N ARG A 2 -27.15 8.34 18.90
CA ARG A 2 -28.11 8.71 17.85
C ARG A 2 -27.35 8.63 16.52
N ARG A 3 -27.50 7.51 15.81
CA ARG A 3 -27.08 7.43 14.41
C ARG A 3 -28.04 8.34 13.64
N HIS A 4 -27.56 9.49 13.18
CA HIS A 4 -28.32 10.24 12.19
C HIS A 4 -28.53 9.33 10.98
N ARG A 5 -29.78 8.99 10.71
CA ARG A 5 -30.20 8.32 9.48
C ARG A 5 -29.97 9.30 8.34
N THR A 6 -28.81 9.22 7.70
CA THR A 6 -28.54 9.94 6.46
C THR A 6 -29.52 9.41 5.41
N SER A 7 -30.35 10.28 4.84
CA SER A 7 -31.33 9.86 3.83
C SER A 7 -30.61 9.43 2.55
N ARG A 8 -31.14 8.46 1.81
CA ARG A 8 -30.60 7.99 0.50
C ARG A 8 -30.35 9.14 -0.50
N ILE A 9 -31.08 10.25 -0.35
CA ILE A 9 -30.97 11.43 -1.20
C ILE A 9 -29.64 12.17 -0.95
N HIS A 10 -29.15 12.16 0.30
CA HIS A 10 -27.86 12.76 0.66
C HIS A 10 -26.65 11.99 0.11
N GLU A 11 -26.79 10.67 -0.13
CA GLU A 11 -25.74 9.83 -0.70
C GLU A 11 -25.57 10.01 -2.22
N LEU A 12 -26.59 10.55 -2.89
CA LEU A 12 -26.66 10.74 -4.34
C LEU A 12 -26.51 12.22 -4.76
N ALA A 13 -26.61 13.17 -3.84
CA ALA A 13 -26.59 14.60 -4.14
C ALA A 13 -25.26 15.06 -4.78
N HIS A 14 -25.35 16.01 -5.71
CA HIS A 14 -24.19 16.80 -6.15
C HIS A 14 -23.87 17.81 -5.06
N HIS A 15 -22.85 17.53 -4.24
CA HIS A 15 -22.31 18.53 -3.34
C HIS A 15 -21.64 19.64 -4.17
N THR A 16 -22.22 20.84 -4.13
CA THR A 16 -21.72 22.07 -4.77
C THR A 16 -20.49 22.65 -4.05
N THR A 17 -20.24 22.21 -2.82
CA THR A 17 -19.01 22.44 -2.06
C THR A 17 -18.35 21.09 -1.78
N VAL A 18 -17.06 20.95 -2.13
CA VAL A 18 -16.29 19.72 -1.86
C VAL A 18 -15.94 19.69 -0.37
N VAL A 19 -16.92 19.35 0.46
CA VAL A 19 -16.66 19.04 1.87
C VAL A 19 -16.05 17.64 1.91
N GLU A 20 -14.75 17.58 2.21
CA GLU A 20 -13.99 16.34 2.33
C GLU A 20 -14.65 15.42 3.37
N SER A 21 -14.82 14.13 3.04
CA SER A 21 -15.43 13.18 3.99
C SER A 21 -14.54 12.96 5.21
N MET A 22 -15.15 12.66 6.36
CA MET A 22 -14.40 12.37 7.59
C MET A 22 -13.36 11.25 7.39
N ASP A 23 -13.73 10.18 6.66
CA ASP A 23 -12.83 9.07 6.32
C ASP A 23 -11.59 9.55 5.53
N SER A 24 -11.77 10.50 4.61
CA SER A 24 -10.67 11.08 3.84
C SER A 24 -9.79 11.95 4.75
N GLN A 25 -10.39 12.85 5.53
CA GLN A 25 -9.65 13.73 6.43
C GLN A 25 -8.78 12.93 7.42
N LEU A 26 -9.36 11.88 8.02
CA LEU A 26 -8.66 10.97 8.94
C LEU A 26 -7.53 10.23 8.24
N CYS A 27 -7.75 9.71 7.02
CA CYS A 27 -6.72 9.03 6.25
C CYS A 27 -5.53 9.95 5.94
N LYS A 28 -5.81 11.17 5.47
CA LYS A 28 -4.77 12.17 5.18
C LYS A 28 -4.01 12.62 6.41
N LEU A 29 -4.71 12.87 7.52
CA LEU A 29 -4.07 13.21 8.79
C LEU A 29 -3.17 12.07 9.25
N HIS A 30 -3.64 10.82 9.19
CA HIS A 30 -2.85 9.67 9.61
C HIS A 30 -1.58 9.52 8.78
N ILE A 31 -1.64 9.74 7.46
CA ILE A 31 -0.43 9.74 6.61
C ILE A 31 0.53 10.87 7.00
N LYS A 32 0.02 12.06 7.35
CA LYS A 32 0.86 13.16 7.87
C LYS A 32 1.54 12.76 9.18
N VAL A 33 0.82 12.13 10.09
CA VAL A 33 1.35 11.65 11.38
C VAL A 33 2.39 10.55 11.16
N LEU A 34 2.11 9.54 10.33
CA LEU A 34 3.05 8.50 9.95
C LEU A 34 4.31 9.06 9.28
N SER A 35 4.17 10.13 8.49
CA SER A 35 5.28 10.80 7.80
C SER A 35 6.12 11.66 8.74
N ALA A 36 5.48 12.40 9.66
CA ALA A 36 6.16 13.33 10.56
C ALA A 36 6.63 12.68 11.87
N GLY A 37 6.03 11.55 12.27
CA GLY A 37 6.19 10.95 13.59
C GLY A 37 5.53 11.74 14.72
N VAL A 38 4.77 12.80 14.39
CA VAL A 38 4.14 13.72 15.36
C VAL A 38 2.82 14.28 14.81
N ILE A 39 1.92 14.70 15.70
CA ILE A 39 0.74 15.48 15.31
C ILE A 39 1.19 16.81 14.67
N PRO A 40 0.63 17.19 13.51
CA PRO A 40 0.87 18.50 12.89
C PRO A 40 0.64 19.65 13.86
N SER A 41 1.53 20.65 13.85
CA SER A 41 1.53 21.77 14.81
C SER A 41 0.17 22.46 14.94
N GLY A 42 -0.53 22.66 13.81
CA GLY A 42 -1.85 23.30 13.77
C GLY A 42 -2.95 22.57 14.54
N LEU A 43 -2.80 21.27 14.81
CA LEU A 43 -3.80 20.47 15.54
C LEU A 43 -3.36 20.14 16.98
N ARG A 44 -2.09 20.40 17.36
CA ARG A 44 -1.55 19.98 18.66
C ARG A 44 -2.35 20.48 19.86
N LYS A 45 -2.76 21.76 19.84
CA LYS A 45 -3.56 22.35 20.92
C LYS A 45 -4.91 21.64 21.06
N SER A 46 -5.59 21.39 19.94
CA SER A 46 -6.88 20.69 19.91
C SER A 46 -6.75 19.25 20.40
N PHE A 47 -5.70 18.53 20.01
CA PHE A 47 -5.42 17.18 20.52
C PHE A 47 -5.15 17.15 22.03
N ILE A 48 -4.38 18.11 22.57
CA ILE A 48 -4.12 18.22 24.02
C ILE A 48 -5.42 18.50 24.76
N LYS A 49 -6.23 19.45 24.26
CA LYS A 49 -7.53 19.81 24.84
C LYS A 49 -8.47 18.60 24.86
N VAL A 50 -8.61 17.92 23.73
CA VAL A 50 -9.43 16.70 23.61
C VAL A 50 -8.92 15.57 24.49
N LYS A 51 -7.60 15.37 24.61
CA LYS A 51 -7.03 14.35 25.51
C LYS A 51 -7.37 14.62 26.98
N ALA A 52 -7.36 15.89 27.40
CA ALA A 52 -7.76 16.28 28.75
C ALA A 52 -9.27 16.09 29.00
N LEU A 53 -10.07 16.14 27.93
CA LEU A 53 -11.53 16.01 27.97
C LEU A 53 -12.03 14.58 27.74
N ARG A 54 -11.13 13.59 27.66
CA ARG A 54 -11.45 12.21 27.21
C ARG A 54 -12.55 11.53 28.03
N ASP A 55 -12.82 12.01 29.24
CA ASP A 55 -13.84 11.49 30.16
C ASP A 55 -15.06 12.41 30.38
N ASP A 56 -15.10 13.63 29.80
CA ASP A 56 -16.21 14.57 29.99
C ASP A 56 -16.72 15.20 28.69
N TYR A 57 -17.50 14.44 27.94
CA TYR A 57 -18.13 14.85 26.67
C TYR A 57 -19.04 16.09 26.80
N ARG A 58 -19.54 16.42 28.00
CA ARG A 58 -20.45 17.56 28.18
C ARG A 58 -19.74 18.89 27.98
N SER A 59 -18.43 18.92 28.19
CA SER A 59 -17.56 20.09 28.02
C SER A 59 -17.32 20.51 26.56
N LEU A 60 -17.62 19.66 25.57
CA LEU A 60 -17.51 20.02 24.14
C LEU A 60 -18.60 21.00 23.70
N SER A 61 -19.76 20.94 24.36
CA SER A 61 -20.95 21.74 24.05
C SER A 61 -20.77 23.25 24.33
N SER A 62 -19.74 23.64 25.07
CA SER A 62 -19.42 25.04 25.40
C SER A 62 -18.38 25.67 24.46
N MET A 63 -17.88 24.91 23.47
CA MET A 63 -16.88 25.36 22.51
C MET A 63 -17.52 26.08 21.32
N THR A 64 -16.76 26.95 20.65
CA THR A 64 -17.22 27.56 19.40
C THR A 64 -17.40 26.49 18.31
N GLY A 65 -18.25 26.72 17.31
CA GLY A 65 -18.55 25.71 16.28
C GLY A 65 -17.32 25.18 15.54
N ILE A 66 -16.30 26.02 15.29
CA ILE A 66 -15.05 25.61 14.65
C ILE A 66 -14.20 24.75 15.60
N GLU A 67 -14.10 25.16 16.86
CA GLU A 67 -13.36 24.41 17.87
C GLU A 67 -14.01 23.04 18.13
N GLN A 68 -15.34 22.98 18.14
CA GLN A 68 -16.08 21.74 18.29
C GLN A 68 -15.80 20.78 17.13
N GLN A 69 -15.86 21.25 15.87
CA GLN A 69 -15.53 20.42 14.70
C GLN A 69 -14.10 19.90 14.74
N GLN A 70 -13.13 20.74 15.12
CA GLN A 70 -11.75 20.29 15.28
C GLN A 70 -11.60 19.30 16.43
N ALA A 71 -12.32 19.48 17.53
CA ALA A 71 -12.29 18.57 18.67
C ALA A 71 -12.90 17.21 18.31
N GLU A 72 -14.05 17.18 17.63
CA GLU A 72 -14.67 15.96 17.10
C GLU A 72 -13.73 15.23 16.14
N PHE A 73 -13.09 15.95 15.21
CA PHE A 73 -12.10 15.37 14.32
C PHE A 73 -10.90 14.75 15.06
N CYS A 74 -10.38 15.44 16.08
CA CYS A 74 -9.30 14.91 16.91
C CYS A 74 -9.76 13.69 17.71
N LEU A 75 -10.97 13.72 18.28
CA LEU A 75 -11.57 12.58 19.01
C LEU A 75 -11.68 11.35 18.11
N ASP A 76 -12.24 11.50 16.92
CA ASP A 76 -12.39 10.40 15.95
C ASP A 76 -11.02 9.81 15.56
N TYR A 77 -10.02 10.65 15.36
CA TYR A 77 -8.65 10.21 15.12
C TYR A 77 -8.10 9.39 16.29
N LEU A 78 -8.27 9.86 17.53
CA LEU A 78 -7.80 9.18 18.73
C LEU A 78 -8.53 7.87 18.99
N GLN A 79 -9.82 7.80 18.70
CA GLN A 79 -10.59 6.56 18.81
C GLN A 79 -10.16 5.54 17.76
N THR A 80 -9.85 6.00 16.53
CA THR A 80 -9.51 5.12 15.41
C THR A 80 -8.07 4.61 15.49
N PHE A 81 -7.11 5.48 15.77
CA PHE A 81 -5.67 5.15 15.68
C PHE A 81 -4.96 5.14 17.04
N GLY A 82 -5.65 5.55 18.10
CA GLY A 82 -5.07 5.69 19.44
C GLY A 82 -4.16 6.92 19.59
N MET A 83 -3.85 7.22 20.85
CA MET A 83 -2.62 7.91 21.20
C MET A 83 -1.57 6.81 21.37
N SER A 84 -0.87 6.40 20.31
CA SER A 84 0.49 5.94 20.60
C SER A 84 1.17 7.15 21.23
N ASP A 85 1.67 7.08 22.46
CA ASP A 85 2.42 8.18 23.04
C ASP A 85 3.55 8.51 22.06
N LEU A 86 3.38 9.60 21.30
CA LEU A 86 4.34 10.08 20.31
C LEU A 86 5.69 10.41 20.97
N ALA A 87 5.71 10.45 22.31
CA ALA A 87 6.89 10.57 23.15
C ALA A 87 7.83 9.34 23.08
N GLY A 88 7.35 8.17 22.65
CA GLY A 88 8.19 7.00 22.31
C GLY A 88 8.58 6.92 20.82
N MET A 89 8.07 7.83 19.99
CA MET A 89 8.50 8.03 18.60
C MET A 89 9.52 9.17 18.46
N SER A 90 10.00 9.70 19.59
CA SER A 90 10.94 10.82 19.69
C SER A 90 12.34 10.48 19.18
N ASP A 91 12.74 9.21 19.23
CA ASP A 91 13.79 8.66 18.36
C ASP A 91 13.13 8.21 17.06
N GLY A 92 12.90 9.18 16.17
CA GLY A 92 12.13 9.03 14.94
C GLY A 92 12.20 7.63 14.34
N ILE A 93 11.09 6.89 14.37
CA ILE A 93 10.99 5.64 13.62
C ILE A 93 10.94 6.04 12.14
N HIS A 94 12.13 6.22 11.57
CA HIS A 94 12.39 6.59 10.18
C HIS A 94 12.13 5.41 9.24
N TRP A 95 10.97 4.76 9.34
CA TRP A 95 10.62 3.65 8.43
C TRP A 95 10.24 4.15 7.04
N LEU A 96 9.81 5.42 6.91
CA LEU A 96 9.69 6.12 5.64
C LEU A 96 10.84 7.09 5.41
N THR A 97 11.49 6.95 4.26
CA THR A 97 12.40 7.95 3.71
C THR A 97 11.63 9.19 3.27
N HIS A 98 12.31 10.34 3.14
CA HIS A 98 11.68 11.60 2.70
C HIS A 98 10.96 11.44 1.35
N TYR A 99 11.50 10.65 0.43
CA TYR A 99 10.87 10.43 -0.86
C TYR A 99 9.54 9.67 -0.75
N GLN A 100 9.46 8.64 0.09
CA GLN A 100 8.22 7.89 0.32
C GLN A 100 7.15 8.79 0.95
N LYS A 101 7.54 9.64 1.91
CA LYS A 101 6.63 10.61 2.53
C LYS A 101 6.00 11.54 1.50
N ARG A 102 6.80 12.11 0.59
CA ARG A 102 6.28 13.02 -0.45
C ARG A 102 5.34 12.31 -1.42
N ILE A 103 5.66 11.09 -1.85
CA ILE A 103 4.75 10.30 -2.70
C ILE A 103 3.42 10.06 -1.98
N LEU A 104 3.44 9.63 -0.72
CA LEU A 104 2.22 9.33 0.04
C LEU A 104 1.34 10.56 0.25
N LEU A 105 1.95 11.70 0.60
CA LEU A 105 1.22 12.96 0.77
C LEU A 105 0.59 13.43 -0.53
N ALA A 106 1.29 13.31 -1.66
CA ALA A 106 0.75 13.67 -2.96
C ALA A 106 -0.36 12.72 -3.43
N LEU A 107 -0.21 11.42 -3.16
CA LEU A 107 -1.21 10.42 -3.52
C LEU A 107 -2.55 10.66 -2.81
N CYS A 108 -2.56 11.27 -1.62
CA CYS A 108 -3.78 11.63 -0.90
C CYS A 108 -4.74 12.52 -1.71
N ASP A 109 -4.25 13.34 -2.64
CA ASP A 109 -5.08 14.22 -3.48
C ASP A 109 -6.06 13.42 -4.36
N PHE A 110 -5.73 12.17 -4.65
CA PHE A 110 -6.60 11.24 -5.38
C PHE A 110 -7.90 10.91 -4.66
N ILE A 111 -7.97 11.01 -3.32
CA ILE A 111 -9.19 10.66 -2.59
C ILE A 111 -10.34 11.59 -2.98
N ASP A 112 -10.05 12.87 -3.19
CA ASP A 112 -11.08 13.88 -3.45
C ASP A 112 -11.16 14.29 -4.92
N ASP A 113 -10.04 14.30 -5.64
CA ASP A 113 -10.00 14.68 -7.05
C ASP A 113 -9.33 13.61 -7.94
N PRO A 114 -9.94 12.41 -8.04
CA PRO A 114 -9.33 11.28 -8.73
C PRO A 114 -9.15 11.48 -10.25
N LEU A 115 -9.87 12.43 -10.86
CA LEU A 115 -9.85 12.65 -12.31
C LEU A 115 -8.87 13.75 -12.73
N ARG A 116 -8.56 14.72 -11.86
CA ARG A 116 -7.71 15.86 -12.22
C ARG A 116 -6.39 15.89 -11.45
N CYS A 117 -6.30 15.25 -10.28
CA CYS A 117 -5.06 15.21 -9.53
C CYS A 117 -3.91 14.62 -10.37
N HIS A 118 -2.70 15.13 -10.18
CA HIS A 118 -1.50 14.73 -10.93
C HIS A 118 -1.72 14.71 -12.44
N ARG A 119 -2.39 15.75 -12.98
CA ARG A 119 -2.73 15.91 -14.41
C ARG A 119 -3.57 14.76 -14.97
N GLY A 120 -4.43 14.18 -14.14
CA GLY A 120 -5.30 13.06 -14.50
C GLY A 120 -4.57 11.72 -14.66
N LEU A 121 -3.27 11.65 -14.32
CA LEU A 121 -2.50 10.40 -14.45
C LEU A 121 -3.01 9.30 -13.53
N LEU A 122 -3.77 9.63 -12.48
CA LEU A 122 -4.40 8.65 -11.59
C LEU A 122 -5.84 8.27 -12.00
N ALA A 123 -6.39 8.87 -13.07
CA ALA A 123 -7.74 8.55 -13.56
C ALA A 123 -7.98 7.06 -13.84
N PRO A 124 -6.99 6.24 -14.28
CA PRO A 124 -7.19 4.80 -14.42
C PRO A 124 -7.60 4.07 -13.12
N LEU A 125 -7.25 4.61 -11.95
CA LEU A 125 -7.66 4.07 -10.65
C LEU A 125 -9.09 4.50 -10.25
N HIS A 126 -9.70 5.45 -10.97
CA HIS A 126 -11.04 5.94 -10.67
C HIS A 126 -12.12 4.91 -10.96
N GLN A 127 -11.84 3.84 -11.72
CA GLN A 127 -12.82 2.80 -12.03
C GLN A 127 -13.33 2.13 -10.75
N CYS A 128 -14.45 2.65 -10.24
CA CYS A 128 -15.11 2.16 -9.05
C CYS A 128 -16.17 1.14 -9.42
N LYS A 129 -16.33 0.12 -8.57
CA LYS A 129 -17.37 -0.92 -8.75
C LYS A 129 -18.78 -0.38 -8.52
N SER A 130 -18.90 0.79 -7.88
CA SER A 130 -20.16 1.39 -7.46
C SER A 130 -20.37 2.76 -8.08
N LEU A 131 -21.62 3.08 -8.40
CA LEU A 131 -22.05 4.41 -8.81
C LEU A 131 -22.28 5.35 -7.61
N LEU A 132 -22.36 4.82 -6.39
CA LEU A 132 -22.58 5.62 -5.18
C LEU A 132 -21.30 6.33 -4.76
N LYS A 133 -21.31 7.66 -4.77
CA LYS A 133 -20.14 8.52 -4.47
C LYS A 133 -19.49 8.17 -3.12
N THR A 134 -20.28 7.89 -2.10
CA THR A 134 -19.79 7.51 -0.76
C THR A 134 -18.97 6.21 -0.78
N LEU A 135 -19.42 5.20 -1.54
CA LEU A 135 -18.70 3.94 -1.72
C LEU A 135 -17.44 4.12 -2.58
N GLN A 136 -17.49 5.00 -3.59
CA GLN A 136 -16.31 5.36 -4.37
C GLN A 136 -15.24 6.01 -3.51
N THR A 137 -15.61 6.96 -2.64
CA THR A 137 -14.66 7.60 -1.70
C THR A 137 -14.06 6.58 -0.76
N LYS A 138 -14.86 5.66 -0.19
CA LYS A 138 -14.34 4.58 0.67
C LYS A 138 -13.36 3.67 -0.08
N GLN A 139 -13.65 3.31 -1.32
CA GLN A 139 -12.76 2.52 -2.16
C GLN A 139 -11.42 3.24 -2.38
N ARG A 140 -11.44 4.55 -2.65
CA ARG A 140 -10.22 5.37 -2.79
C ARG A 140 -9.44 5.43 -1.48
N VAL A 141 -10.10 5.63 -0.35
CA VAL A 141 -9.46 5.57 0.98
C VAL A 141 -8.78 4.22 1.21
N HIS A 142 -9.45 3.09 0.93
CA HIS A 142 -8.85 1.76 1.05
C HIS A 142 -7.63 1.59 0.13
N LEU A 143 -7.72 2.08 -1.11
CA LEU A 143 -6.61 2.03 -2.06
C LEU A 143 -5.39 2.79 -1.52
N ILE A 144 -5.59 4.01 -1.01
CA ILE A 144 -4.52 4.78 -0.37
C ILE A 144 -3.90 4.00 0.79
N LYS A 145 -4.74 3.41 1.66
CA LYS A 145 -4.25 2.62 2.80
C LYS A 145 -3.38 1.44 2.36
N VAL A 146 -3.78 0.72 1.31
CA VAL A 146 -3.02 -0.39 0.71
C VAL A 146 -1.73 0.11 0.06
N VAL A 147 -1.78 1.19 -0.71
CA VAL A 147 -0.58 1.76 -1.37
C VAL A 147 0.43 2.25 -0.33
N THR A 148 -0.01 2.81 0.80
CA THR A 148 0.86 3.15 1.93
C THR A 148 1.67 1.96 2.42
N VAL A 149 1.03 0.79 2.56
CA VAL A 149 1.72 -0.45 2.96
C VAL A 149 2.72 -0.91 1.89
N LEU A 150 2.37 -0.83 0.61
CA LEU A 150 3.26 -1.21 -0.48
C LEU A 150 4.50 -0.29 -0.53
N ILE A 151 4.29 1.03 -0.49
CA ILE A 151 5.36 2.03 -0.48
C ILE A 151 6.26 1.87 0.75
N SER A 152 5.69 1.56 1.91
CA SER A 152 6.45 1.32 3.15
C SER A 152 7.40 0.12 3.08
N SER A 153 7.19 -0.77 2.11
CA SER A 153 7.99 -1.98 1.91
C SER A 153 8.76 -1.92 0.58
N MET A 154 8.82 -0.74 -0.03
CA MET A 154 9.43 -0.53 -1.34
C MET A 154 10.91 -0.21 -1.22
N ASN A 155 11.74 -0.88 -2.03
CA ASN A 155 13.12 -0.52 -2.25
C ASN A 155 13.21 0.76 -3.11
N ILE A 156 14.04 1.70 -2.67
CA ILE A 156 14.17 3.03 -3.27
C ILE A 156 14.70 3.02 -4.71
N GLU A 157 15.58 2.07 -5.04
CA GLU A 157 16.25 2.02 -6.34
C GLU A 157 15.36 1.33 -7.38
N SER A 158 14.91 0.14 -7.04
CA SER A 158 14.25 -0.76 -7.98
C SER A 158 12.72 -0.58 -8.01
N TRP A 159 12.13 0.12 -7.02
CA TRP A 159 10.68 0.20 -6.80
C TRP A 159 10.03 -1.16 -6.53
N THR A 160 10.84 -2.16 -6.19
CA THR A 160 10.39 -3.50 -5.82
C THR A 160 9.90 -3.51 -4.38
N ILE A 161 8.82 -4.23 -4.13
CA ILE A 161 8.18 -4.34 -2.82
C ILE A 161 8.63 -5.65 -2.19
N GLY A 162 9.20 -5.58 -1.00
CA GLY A 162 9.88 -6.70 -0.38
C GLY A 162 10.46 -6.34 0.98
N LYS A 163 11.45 -7.13 1.40
CA LYS A 163 12.12 -6.96 2.69
C LYS A 163 13.54 -7.51 2.64
N TYR A 164 14.35 -7.00 3.56
CA TYR A 164 15.59 -7.63 3.99
C TYR A 164 15.31 -8.51 5.21
N SER A 165 16.32 -9.26 5.65
CA SER A 165 16.30 -10.07 6.86
C SER A 165 15.95 -9.26 8.10
N ASN A 166 15.49 -9.97 9.11
CA ASN A 166 15.21 -9.43 10.42
C ASN A 166 15.57 -10.47 11.49
N LYS A 167 15.32 -10.16 12.76
CA LYS A 167 15.64 -11.05 13.88
C LYS A 167 14.97 -12.44 13.84
N TYR A 168 13.97 -12.64 12.97
CA TYR A 168 13.24 -13.90 12.81
C TYR A 168 13.53 -14.63 11.50
N GLN A 169 14.17 -13.96 10.54
CA GLN A 169 14.41 -14.49 9.20
C GLN A 169 15.85 -14.24 8.81
N SER A 170 16.63 -15.31 8.63
CA SER A 170 18.06 -15.28 8.29
C SER A 170 18.33 -14.49 7.01
N ALA A 171 19.48 -13.80 6.94
CA ALA A 171 19.99 -13.10 5.75
C ALA A 171 20.41 -14.05 4.61
N LEU A 172 20.39 -13.54 3.38
CA LEU A 172 20.77 -14.24 2.15
C LEU A 172 21.71 -13.28 1.46
N TYR A 173 22.89 -13.75 1.09
CA TYR A 173 23.93 -12.91 0.54
C TYR A 173 24.20 -13.30 -0.91
N ASP A 174 24.60 -12.34 -1.73
CA ASP A 174 25.19 -12.61 -3.03
C ASP A 174 26.68 -12.96 -2.91
N ASN A 175 27.30 -13.31 -4.05
CA ASN A 175 28.72 -13.68 -4.12
C ASN A 175 29.67 -12.55 -3.66
N ASN A 176 29.19 -11.31 -3.56
CA ASN A 176 29.98 -10.17 -3.09
C ASN A 176 29.72 -9.86 -1.60
N GLY A 177 28.98 -10.71 -0.89
CA GLY A 177 28.62 -10.53 0.51
C GLY A 177 27.57 -9.43 0.73
N LEU A 178 26.79 -9.07 -0.30
CA LEU A 178 25.69 -8.11 -0.18
C LEU A 178 24.39 -8.84 0.13
N GLU A 179 23.63 -8.36 1.09
CA GLU A 179 22.34 -8.94 1.47
C GLU A 179 21.30 -8.73 0.37
N LEU A 180 20.72 -9.82 -0.11
CA LEU A 180 19.71 -9.84 -1.17
C LEU A 180 18.34 -9.38 -0.67
N PHE A 181 17.67 -8.58 -1.49
CA PHE A 181 16.29 -8.18 -1.26
C PHE A 181 15.34 -9.34 -1.60
N ARG A 182 14.34 -9.60 -0.76
CA ARG A 182 13.41 -10.73 -0.94
C ARG A 182 11.99 -10.28 -1.09
N GLY A 183 11.18 -11.19 -1.61
CA GLY A 183 9.74 -11.03 -1.63
C GLY A 183 9.12 -10.89 -0.27
N ILE A 184 7.97 -10.24 -0.27
CA ILE A 184 7.05 -10.19 0.85
C ILE A 184 5.72 -10.85 0.45
N THR A 185 5.15 -11.67 1.32
CA THR A 185 3.87 -12.32 1.06
C THR A 185 2.70 -11.34 1.19
N HIS A 186 1.54 -11.68 0.64
CA HIS A 186 0.33 -10.89 0.88
C HIS A 186 -0.12 -10.92 2.35
N ALA A 187 0.12 -12.02 3.06
CA ALA A 187 -0.16 -12.13 4.49
C ALA A 187 0.66 -11.12 5.30
N GLU A 188 1.96 -11.02 5.01
CA GLU A 188 2.85 -10.04 5.68
C GLU A 188 2.49 -8.59 5.35
N LEU A 189 2.06 -8.31 4.12
CA LEU A 189 1.54 -6.99 3.76
C LEU A 189 0.25 -6.68 4.55
N LYS A 190 -0.63 -7.65 4.76
CA LYS A 190 -1.85 -7.47 5.59
C LYS A 190 -1.51 -7.27 7.06
N GLU A 191 -0.51 -7.97 7.59
CA GLU A 191 -0.04 -7.72 8.96
C GLU A 191 0.52 -6.30 9.10
N LYS A 192 1.34 -5.87 8.13
CA LYS A 192 1.86 -4.50 8.11
C LYS A 192 0.75 -3.47 7.93
N TYR A 193 -0.32 -3.79 7.20
CA TYR A 193 -1.53 -2.96 7.14
C TYR A 193 -2.13 -2.78 8.53
N ARG A 194 -2.28 -3.85 9.31
CA ARG A 194 -2.78 -3.78 10.69
C ARG A 194 -1.88 -2.90 11.56
N THR A 195 -0.57 -3.09 11.47
CA THR A 195 0.39 -2.26 12.23
C THR A 195 0.29 -0.79 11.86
N LEU A 196 0.19 -0.47 10.57
CA LEU A 196 0.17 0.91 10.11
C LEU A 196 -1.17 1.60 10.36
N TRP A 197 -2.29 0.89 10.28
CA TRP A 197 -3.62 1.50 10.30
C TRP A 197 -4.43 1.21 11.56
N GLY A 198 -3.91 0.37 12.48
CA GLY A 198 -4.62 -0.03 13.71
C GLY A 198 -5.85 -0.89 13.48
N GLN A 199 -6.05 -1.42 12.27
CA GLN A 199 -7.23 -2.18 11.88
C GLN A 199 -6.90 -3.26 10.85
N ASP A 200 -7.68 -4.33 10.84
CA ASP A 200 -7.60 -5.36 9.81
C ASP A 200 -8.14 -4.89 8.46
N ILE A 201 -7.68 -5.54 7.39
CA ILE A 201 -8.25 -5.40 6.06
C ILE A 201 -8.92 -6.69 5.63
N ASN A 202 -10.17 -6.57 5.17
CA ASN A 202 -10.89 -7.68 4.57
C ASN A 202 -10.16 -8.18 3.31
N LYS A 203 -10.10 -9.51 3.12
CA LYS A 203 -9.43 -10.13 1.96
C LYS A 203 -9.94 -9.58 0.63
N GLY A 204 -11.25 -9.49 0.44
CA GLY A 204 -11.85 -8.98 -0.80
C GLY A 204 -11.48 -7.53 -1.09
N VAL A 205 -11.50 -6.68 -0.06
CA VAL A 205 -11.10 -5.25 -0.19
C VAL A 205 -9.62 -5.13 -0.57
N TYR A 206 -8.76 -5.93 0.05
CA TYR A 206 -7.33 -5.96 -0.29
C TYR A 206 -7.10 -6.44 -1.73
N ASP A 207 -7.70 -7.57 -2.11
CA ASP A 207 -7.55 -8.18 -3.42
C ASP A 207 -8.08 -7.24 -4.53
N ASP A 208 -9.17 -6.52 -4.26
CA ASP A 208 -9.71 -5.47 -5.14
C ASP A 208 -8.72 -4.31 -5.34
N CYS A 209 -8.09 -3.82 -4.28
CA CYS A 209 -7.09 -2.76 -4.39
C CYS A 209 -5.87 -3.22 -5.23
N ILE A 210 -5.40 -4.44 -5.01
CA ILE A 210 -4.32 -5.04 -5.81
C ILE A 210 -4.75 -5.15 -7.28
N LYS A 211 -5.97 -5.63 -7.54
CA LYS A 211 -6.52 -5.74 -8.90
C LYS A 211 -6.61 -4.39 -9.60
N MET A 212 -7.09 -3.35 -8.90
CA MET A 212 -7.14 -1.99 -9.45
C MET A 212 -5.76 -1.48 -9.87
N LEU A 213 -4.75 -1.65 -9.00
CA LEU A 213 -3.38 -1.24 -9.32
C LEU A 213 -2.81 -2.01 -10.52
N LYS A 214 -3.12 -3.31 -10.64
CA LYS A 214 -2.71 -4.13 -11.80
C LYS A 214 -3.41 -3.67 -13.09
N LEU A 215 -4.73 -3.45 -13.05
CA LEU A 215 -5.51 -3.02 -14.21
C LEU A 215 -5.13 -1.62 -14.69
N ALA A 216 -4.79 -0.72 -13.77
CA ALA A 216 -4.22 0.60 -14.08
C ALA A 216 -2.77 0.53 -14.61
N GLY A 217 -2.17 -0.66 -14.68
CA GLY A 217 -0.78 -0.83 -15.10
C GLY A 217 0.24 -0.25 -14.13
N PHE A 218 -0.12 -0.05 -12.86
CA PHE A 218 0.71 0.57 -11.82
C PHE A 218 1.46 -0.42 -10.93
N LEU A 219 0.99 -1.66 -10.86
CA LEU A 219 1.60 -2.71 -10.06
C LEU A 219 1.82 -3.97 -10.89
N GLU A 220 3.06 -4.43 -10.90
CA GLU A 220 3.45 -5.72 -11.44
C GLU A 220 3.57 -6.72 -10.28
N ILE A 221 2.96 -7.90 -10.45
CA ILE A 221 3.10 -9.01 -9.52
C ILE A 221 3.40 -10.26 -10.34
N GLU A 222 4.59 -10.83 -10.14
CA GLU A 222 4.98 -12.10 -10.71
C GLU A 222 5.10 -13.14 -9.58
N SER A 223 4.16 -14.07 -9.55
CA SER A 223 4.22 -15.21 -8.65
C SER A 223 5.26 -16.20 -9.16
N CYS A 224 6.15 -16.66 -8.27
CA CYS A 224 6.79 -17.95 -8.45
C CYS A 224 5.69 -18.98 -8.16
N TYR A 225 5.15 -19.60 -9.20
CA TYR A 225 4.20 -20.71 -9.02
C TYR A 225 4.98 -21.84 -8.34
N LEU A 226 4.68 -22.10 -7.07
CA LEU A 226 5.10 -23.34 -6.45
C LEU A 226 3.93 -24.27 -6.54
N SER A 227 4.10 -25.34 -7.32
CA SER A 227 3.15 -26.42 -7.26
C SER A 227 3.32 -27.11 -5.90
N ASN A 228 2.24 -27.20 -5.12
CA ASN A 228 2.23 -27.99 -3.89
C ASN A 228 1.75 -29.42 -4.19
N ASP A 229 2.03 -29.90 -5.40
CA ASP A 229 1.44 -31.13 -5.93
C ASP A 229 1.77 -32.31 -5.02
N ALA A 230 3.00 -32.38 -4.51
CA ALA A 230 3.40 -33.41 -3.55
C ALA A 230 2.63 -33.33 -2.21
N GLY A 231 2.36 -32.13 -1.70
CA GLY A 231 1.58 -31.95 -0.48
C GLY A 231 0.09 -32.24 -0.69
N ASP A 232 -0.45 -31.96 -1.87
CA ASP A 232 -1.83 -32.28 -2.24
C ASP A 232 -2.04 -33.76 -2.51
N ILE A 233 -1.10 -34.41 -3.19
CA ILE A 233 -1.04 -35.87 -3.37
C ILE A 233 -1.01 -36.55 -1.99
N LYS A 234 -0.12 -36.13 -1.10
CA LYS A 234 0.01 -36.74 0.24
C LYS A 234 -1.23 -36.50 1.12
N ARG A 235 -1.89 -35.34 1.00
CA ARG A 235 -3.20 -35.10 1.66
C ARG A 235 -4.29 -36.01 1.10
N GLN A 236 -4.26 -36.27 -0.20
CA GLN A 236 -5.22 -37.15 -0.86
C GLN A 236 -4.99 -38.61 -0.46
N GLU A 237 -3.74 -39.07 -0.44
CA GLU A 237 -3.34 -40.39 0.07
C GLU A 237 -3.78 -40.59 1.52
N LEU A 238 -3.58 -39.59 2.39
CA LEU A 238 -4.03 -39.65 3.78
C LEU A 238 -5.56 -39.69 3.93
N ARG A 239 -6.31 -39.00 3.06
CA ARG A 239 -7.78 -39.10 3.04
C ARG A 239 -8.22 -40.49 2.63
N GLU A 240 -7.58 -41.06 1.61
CA GLU A 240 -7.87 -42.40 1.11
C GLU A 240 -7.49 -43.48 2.12
N SER A 241 -6.45 -43.25 2.92
CA SER A 241 -6.05 -44.13 4.03
C SER A 241 -6.86 -43.96 5.31
N GLY A 242 -7.88 -43.09 5.33
CA GLY A 242 -8.74 -42.85 6.49
C GLY A 242 -8.08 -42.09 7.65
N ALA A 243 -7.02 -41.33 7.39
CA ALA A 243 -6.35 -40.52 8.40
C ALA A 243 -7.28 -39.44 8.97
N SER A 244 -7.00 -39.02 10.21
CA SER A 244 -7.76 -37.97 10.88
C SER A 244 -7.58 -36.60 10.21
N LEU A 245 -8.54 -35.71 10.43
CA LEU A 245 -8.49 -34.35 9.87
C LEU A 245 -7.26 -33.57 10.35
N ASP A 246 -6.81 -33.84 11.58
CA ASP A 246 -5.65 -33.19 12.19
C ASP A 246 -4.35 -33.66 11.51
N GLU A 247 -4.23 -34.94 11.18
CA GLU A 247 -3.09 -35.49 10.43
C GLU A 247 -3.01 -34.92 9.00
N ILE A 248 -4.16 -34.79 8.32
CA ILE A 248 -4.24 -34.19 6.99
C ILE A 248 -3.87 -32.71 7.02
N ASN A 249 -4.29 -31.99 8.07
CA ASN A 249 -4.01 -30.56 8.24
C ASN A 249 -2.58 -30.30 8.76
N ALA A 250 -1.92 -31.30 9.36
CA ALA A 250 -0.52 -31.24 9.73
C ALA A 250 0.41 -31.18 8.51
N ILE A 251 -0.03 -31.64 7.32
CA ILE A 251 0.74 -31.47 6.08
C ILE A 251 0.81 -29.98 5.74
N PRO A 252 2.01 -29.38 5.66
CA PRO A 252 2.18 -27.97 5.34
C PRO A 252 1.46 -27.59 4.04
N ARG A 253 0.66 -26.53 4.08
CA ARG A 253 0.09 -25.91 2.88
C ARG A 253 1.06 -24.83 2.40
N ILE A 254 1.63 -25.00 1.21
CA ILE A 254 2.34 -23.91 0.53
C ILE A 254 1.25 -22.97 -0.02
N CYS A 255 0.82 -22.01 0.80
CA CYS A 255 -0.33 -21.14 0.50
C CYS A 255 -0.01 -20.00 -0.49
N SER A 256 1.28 -19.80 -0.80
CA SER A 256 1.87 -18.93 -1.84
C SER A 256 3.22 -18.48 -1.30
N GLU A 257 4.30 -18.72 -2.05
CA GLU A 257 5.57 -18.09 -1.70
C GLU A 257 5.58 -16.61 -2.08
N ALA A 258 6.54 -15.88 -1.52
CA ALA A 258 6.65 -14.45 -1.68
C ALA A 258 6.85 -14.04 -3.16
N ALA A 259 5.75 -13.66 -3.82
CA ALA A 259 5.76 -13.19 -5.20
C ALA A 259 6.54 -11.87 -5.36
N PHE A 260 7.26 -11.74 -6.48
CA PHE A 260 7.86 -10.48 -6.91
C PHE A 260 6.77 -9.44 -7.12
N LYS A 261 6.97 -8.26 -6.54
CA LYS A 261 6.03 -7.13 -6.60
C LYS A 261 6.82 -5.88 -6.91
N ARG A 262 6.33 -5.05 -7.84
CA ARG A 262 7.02 -3.81 -8.22
C ARG A 262 6.03 -2.77 -8.70
N PHE A 263 6.22 -1.52 -8.27
CA PHE A 263 5.53 -0.40 -8.91
C PHE A 263 6.14 -0.14 -10.29
N THR A 264 5.29 -0.07 -11.31
CA THR A 264 5.73 0.07 -12.69
C THR A 264 6.27 1.48 -12.97
N PRO A 265 6.98 1.67 -14.11
CA PRO A 265 7.36 3.01 -14.57
C PRO A 265 6.16 3.96 -14.72
N ALA A 266 4.98 3.46 -15.07
CA ALA A 266 3.77 4.27 -15.19
C ALA A 266 3.36 4.88 -13.83
N PHE A 267 3.44 4.11 -12.75
CA PHE A 267 3.20 4.64 -11.40
C PHE A 267 4.25 5.68 -10.99
N LYS A 268 5.53 5.42 -11.31
CA LYS A 268 6.61 6.39 -11.06
C LYS A 268 6.38 7.71 -11.80
N GLN A 269 5.88 7.65 -13.04
CA GLN A 269 5.64 8.81 -13.89
C GLN A 269 4.62 9.79 -13.31
N VAL A 270 3.62 9.29 -12.55
CA VAL A 270 2.66 10.14 -11.82
C VAL A 270 3.38 11.19 -10.97
N PHE A 271 4.49 10.80 -10.36
CA PHE A 271 5.23 11.63 -9.40
C PHE A 271 6.54 12.18 -9.96
N ALA A 272 6.80 12.06 -11.27
CA ALA A 272 8.07 12.45 -11.89
C ALA A 272 8.51 13.86 -11.52
N PHE A 273 7.60 14.84 -11.66
CA PHE A 273 7.84 16.25 -11.27
C PHE A 273 8.40 16.41 -9.85
N MET A 274 7.87 15.66 -8.88
CA MET A 274 8.38 15.73 -7.50
C MET A 274 9.67 14.93 -7.34
N LEU A 275 9.80 13.80 -8.02
CA LEU A 275 10.95 12.91 -7.93
C LEU A 275 12.24 13.52 -8.48
N ASP A 276 12.10 14.52 -9.35
CA ASP A 276 13.19 15.27 -10.00
C ASP A 276 13.57 16.55 -9.24
N ALA A 277 12.87 16.87 -8.15
CA ALA A 277 13.22 18.00 -7.29
C ALA A 277 14.56 17.77 -6.56
N GLU A 278 15.32 18.84 -6.34
CA GLU A 278 16.69 18.77 -5.80
C GLU A 278 16.76 18.10 -4.42
N ASP A 279 15.83 18.44 -3.53
CA ASP A 279 15.69 17.85 -2.19
C ASP A 279 15.43 16.33 -2.26
N MET A 280 14.71 15.89 -3.30
CA MET A 280 14.36 14.49 -3.53
C MET A 280 15.52 13.70 -4.07
N ILE A 281 16.30 14.28 -4.99
CA ILE A 281 17.56 13.71 -5.46
C ILE A 281 18.52 13.54 -4.28
N LYS A 282 18.71 14.59 -3.46
CA LYS A 282 19.54 14.54 -2.24
C LYS A 282 19.09 13.45 -1.26
N SER A 283 17.78 13.31 -1.04
CA SER A 283 17.25 12.25 -0.19
C SER A 283 17.50 10.85 -0.74
N LYS A 284 17.38 10.64 -2.06
CA LYS A 284 17.67 9.35 -2.70
C LYS A 284 19.13 8.98 -2.54
N MET A 285 20.04 9.93 -2.77
CA MET A 285 21.48 9.72 -2.59
C MET A 285 21.84 9.34 -1.16
N LYS A 286 21.26 10.01 -0.14
CA LYS A 286 21.46 9.62 1.27
C LYS A 286 20.98 8.20 1.56
N ALA A 287 19.83 7.80 1.00
CA ALA A 287 19.31 6.45 1.18
C ALA A 287 20.19 5.40 0.46
N PHE A 288 20.74 5.71 -0.72
CA PHE A 288 21.70 4.83 -1.40
C PHE A 288 22.99 4.66 -0.59
N ALA A 289 23.56 5.75 -0.07
CA ALA A 289 24.73 5.68 0.81
C ALA A 289 24.46 4.82 2.05
N LYS A 290 23.28 4.94 2.66
CA LYS A 290 22.87 4.11 3.81
C LYS A 290 22.72 2.63 3.44
N SER A 291 22.15 2.32 2.28
CA SER A 291 22.03 0.93 1.79
C SER A 291 23.42 0.32 1.51
N ALA A 292 24.31 1.08 0.88
CA ALA A 292 25.68 0.64 0.60
C ALA A 292 26.47 0.38 1.90
N ALA A 293 26.39 1.28 2.87
CA ALA A 293 27.01 1.10 4.19
C ALA A 293 26.50 -0.14 4.93
N ARG A 294 25.24 -0.52 4.70
CA ARG A 294 24.61 -1.73 5.24
C ARG A 294 24.81 -2.98 4.38
N LYS A 295 25.59 -2.89 3.29
CA LYS A 295 25.81 -3.98 2.32
C LYS A 295 24.50 -4.56 1.78
N LEU A 296 23.50 -3.71 1.52
CA LEU A 296 22.21 -4.15 0.99
C LEU A 296 22.21 -4.11 -0.54
N SER A 297 21.79 -5.21 -1.15
CA SER A 297 21.65 -5.36 -2.60
C SER A 297 20.23 -5.00 -3.05
N SER A 298 20.09 -4.23 -4.13
CA SER A 298 18.82 -4.07 -4.83
C SER A 298 18.45 -5.29 -5.69
N ALA A 299 19.35 -6.26 -5.82
CA ALA A 299 19.06 -7.51 -6.51
C ALA A 299 18.00 -8.29 -5.74
N TYR A 300 16.97 -8.71 -6.48
CA TYR A 300 15.85 -9.45 -5.91
C TYR A 300 16.10 -10.96 -6.02
N ALA A 301 15.95 -11.66 -4.90
CA ALA A 301 15.98 -13.11 -4.83
C ALA A 301 14.57 -13.69 -4.99
N THR A 302 14.39 -14.54 -5.99
CA THR A 302 13.21 -15.37 -6.19
C THR A 302 13.52 -16.81 -5.82
N TYR A 303 12.66 -17.46 -5.04
CA TYR A 303 12.74 -18.91 -4.85
C TYR A 303 12.35 -19.63 -6.14
N SER A 304 13.17 -20.59 -6.58
CA SER A 304 12.86 -21.47 -7.72
C SER A 304 12.47 -22.86 -7.20
N PRO A 305 11.23 -23.32 -7.46
CA PRO A 305 10.77 -24.65 -7.04
C PRO A 305 11.60 -25.78 -7.66
N PHE A 306 12.06 -25.60 -8.90
CA PHE A 306 12.67 -26.68 -9.69
C PHE A 306 14.11 -27.02 -9.28
N SER A 307 14.71 -26.24 -8.38
CA SER A 307 16.12 -26.37 -8.00
C SER A 307 16.36 -26.24 -6.51
N ASP A 308 15.28 -26.18 -5.71
CA ASP A 308 15.27 -25.92 -4.26
C ASP A 308 16.29 -24.85 -3.81
N SER A 309 16.36 -23.76 -4.57
CA SER A 309 17.36 -22.71 -4.38
C SER A 309 16.83 -21.34 -4.76
N PHE A 310 17.40 -20.30 -4.15
CA PHE A 310 17.11 -18.90 -4.48
C PHE A 310 17.96 -18.48 -5.67
N TRP A 311 17.31 -17.96 -6.72
CA TRP A 311 18.01 -17.37 -7.87
C TRP A 311 17.89 -15.87 -7.80
N THR A 312 18.99 -15.18 -8.15
CA THR A 312 18.98 -13.74 -8.34
C THR A 312 18.55 -13.44 -9.78
N ARG A 313 17.52 -12.61 -9.97
CA ARG A 313 17.16 -12.11 -11.31
C ARG A 313 18.22 -11.12 -11.79
N LYS A 314 19.33 -11.62 -12.37
CA LYS A 314 20.44 -10.74 -12.79
C LYS A 314 21.01 -10.93 -14.21
N ARG A 315 20.42 -11.69 -15.15
CA ARG A 315 21.03 -11.74 -16.51
C ARG A 315 20.14 -11.71 -17.76
N ASN A 316 19.01 -12.42 -17.82
CA ASN A 316 18.30 -12.60 -19.10
C ASN A 316 16.97 -11.84 -19.22
N ASP A 317 16.24 -11.60 -18.12
CA ASP A 317 14.96 -10.89 -18.19
C ASP A 317 15.14 -9.38 -18.44
N PHE A 318 16.28 -8.77 -18.06
CA PHE A 318 16.58 -7.37 -18.39
C PHE A 318 16.86 -7.17 -19.90
N LYS A 319 17.39 -8.20 -20.60
CA LYS A 319 17.62 -8.16 -22.05
C LYS A 319 16.33 -8.35 -22.86
N GLN A 320 15.39 -9.17 -22.37
CA GLN A 320 14.07 -9.29 -22.99
C GLN A 320 13.20 -8.03 -22.75
N TRP A 321 13.35 -7.39 -21.58
CA TRP A 321 12.63 -6.17 -21.21
C TRP A 321 13.11 -4.92 -21.98
N LYS A 322 14.41 -4.79 -22.29
CA LYS A 322 14.93 -3.70 -23.16
C LYS A 322 14.39 -3.77 -24.60
N ASN A 323 13.86 -4.94 -25.00
CA ASN A 323 13.31 -5.20 -26.33
C ASN A 323 11.78 -5.28 -26.36
N GLY A 324 11.08 -4.82 -25.31
CA GLY A 324 9.62 -4.63 -25.33
C GLY A 324 8.77 -5.91 -25.40
N ARG A 325 9.34 -7.10 -25.19
CA ARG A 325 8.57 -8.35 -25.21
C ARG A 325 8.10 -8.73 -23.81
N SER A 326 6.84 -8.41 -23.49
CA SER A 326 6.15 -8.96 -22.32
C SER A 326 6.00 -10.48 -22.47
N LYS A 327 6.34 -11.24 -21.43
CA LYS A 327 6.24 -12.71 -21.37
C LYS A 327 4.79 -13.23 -21.27
N TYR A 328 3.80 -12.34 -21.28
CA TYR A 328 2.38 -12.70 -21.24
C TYR A 328 1.61 -11.92 -22.32
N PRO A 329 1.16 -12.57 -23.42
CA PRO A 329 0.39 -11.92 -24.49
C PRO A 329 -1.01 -11.45 -24.07
N GLN A 330 -1.48 -11.87 -22.89
CA GLN A 330 -2.89 -11.75 -22.51
C GLN A 330 -3.32 -10.35 -22.04
N SER A 331 -2.39 -9.40 -21.88
CA SER A 331 -2.71 -7.98 -21.61
C SER A 331 -2.50 -7.05 -22.80
N ALA A 332 -1.88 -7.52 -23.89
CA ALA A 332 -1.71 -6.72 -25.10
C ALA A 332 -3.01 -6.62 -25.92
N SER A 333 -3.92 -7.59 -25.77
CA SER A 333 -5.16 -7.67 -26.55
C SER A 333 -6.26 -6.68 -26.14
N MET A 334 -6.11 -5.92 -25.04
CA MET A 334 -7.13 -4.94 -24.62
C MET A 334 -6.79 -3.49 -24.94
N MET A 335 -5.58 -3.18 -25.43
CA MET A 335 -5.23 -1.84 -25.91
C MET A 335 -5.26 -1.67 -27.43
N SER A 336 -5.51 -2.75 -28.19
CA SER A 336 -5.67 -2.72 -29.65
C SER A 336 -7.13 -2.54 -30.12
N ALA A 337 -8.10 -2.47 -29.21
CA ALA A 337 -9.52 -2.38 -29.55
C ALA A 337 -10.10 -0.94 -29.50
N CYS A 338 -9.25 0.05 -29.23
CA CYS A 338 -9.64 1.46 -29.24
C CYS A 338 -8.59 2.26 -30.04
N GLY A 339 -8.75 2.31 -31.36
CA GLY A 339 -8.04 3.30 -32.18
C GLY A 339 -7.58 2.80 -33.54
N ASP A 340 -8.53 2.53 -34.44
CA ASP A 340 -8.31 2.83 -35.85
C ASP A 340 -9.36 3.87 -36.25
N PRO A 341 -8.98 5.10 -36.62
CA PRO A 341 -9.91 6.02 -37.27
C PRO A 341 -10.19 5.52 -38.69
N ILE A 342 -11.48 5.37 -38.99
CA ILE A 342 -12.01 5.15 -40.33
C ILE A 342 -11.48 6.26 -41.25
N PRO A 343 -10.82 5.94 -42.38
CA PRO A 343 -10.48 6.95 -43.37
C PRO A 343 -11.76 7.41 -44.06
N ILE A 344 -12.12 8.68 -43.88
CA ILE A 344 -13.12 9.35 -44.70
C ILE A 344 -12.42 9.79 -45.98
N ASN A 345 -12.80 9.18 -47.11
CA ASN A 345 -12.67 9.79 -48.43
C ASN A 345 -13.85 10.74 -48.65
#